data_AF-A0A091U0S6-F1
#
_entry.id   AF-A0A091U0S6-F1
#
_cell.length_a   1.000
_cell.length_b   1.000
_cell.length_c   1.000
_cell.angle_alpha   90.00
_cell.angle_beta   90.00
_cell.angle_gamma   90.00
#
_symmetry.space_group_name_H-M   'P 1'
#
loop_
_entity.id
_entity.type
_entity.pdbx_description
1 polymer ?
#
loop_
_entity_poly.entity_id
_entity_poly.type
_entity_poly.pdbx_seq_one_letter_code
_entity_poly.pdbx_strand_id
1 'polypeptide(L)'
;QPFKVLATETITGKALEADIYNAIPTEKVDGTCCYVTTYKGQPYLWARLDRKPNKQAEKRFKRFLYSLEDSKEFVWNVEEDFKPVPDTWIPAKDIEYSNGNPLPDENGHMPGWVPVEKNSKQYCWHSSVVNYEAEIALVLKHHADPGLLEISPVPLSEILEQTLELIGTNINANPYGLGSKKQPVHLLVPHGAFEIKNPPTLKQDDILSWFEGCSEGKVEGIVWHCHDGCLIKLHRHHLGLRWPLAETYLNSQPVVISFNRTKYDCDFEPKSLFHHFSNLDGQRFDRLKDIKFD
;
A
#
# COMPACT_ATOMS: atom_id res chain seq x y z
N GLN A 1 2.73 -26.50 7.99
CA GLN A 1 1.74 -25.73 7.21
C GLN A 1 2.18 -24.27 7.24
N PRO A 2 2.08 -23.50 6.14
CA PRO A 2 2.16 -22.05 6.27
C PRO A 2 1.02 -21.60 7.20
N PHE A 3 1.32 -20.73 8.16
CA PHE A 3 0.31 -20.14 9.03
C PHE A 3 -0.71 -19.43 8.14
N LYS A 4 -1.96 -19.90 8.15
CA LYS A 4 -3.06 -19.19 7.50
C LYS A 4 -3.69 -18.33 8.58
N VAL A 5 -3.49 -17.02 8.52
CA VAL A 5 -4.22 -16.07 9.36
C VAL A 5 -5.69 -16.18 8.97
N LEU A 6 -6.53 -16.58 9.92
CA LEU A 6 -7.97 -16.67 9.77
C LEU A 6 -8.62 -15.63 10.66
N ALA A 7 -9.66 -14.98 10.15
CA ALA A 7 -10.48 -14.10 10.97
C ALA A 7 -11.28 -14.93 11.98
N THR A 8 -11.49 -14.34 13.16
CA THR A 8 -12.32 -14.90 14.23
C THR A 8 -13.66 -14.17 14.30
N GLU A 9 -14.66 -14.79 14.91
CA GLU A 9 -15.97 -14.17 15.17
C GLU A 9 -15.89 -13.03 16.22
N THR A 10 -14.79 -12.96 16.97
CA THR A 10 -14.55 -11.98 18.03
C THR A 10 -13.61 -10.86 17.58
N ILE A 11 -13.95 -9.63 17.92
CA ILE A 11 -13.06 -8.46 17.79
C ILE A 11 -11.94 -8.58 18.84
N THR A 12 -10.71 -8.29 18.43
CA THR A 12 -9.54 -8.37 19.31
C THR A 12 -9.53 -7.24 20.33
N GLY A 13 -8.89 -7.45 21.50
CA GLY A 13 -8.71 -6.40 22.51
C GLY A 13 -8.06 -5.14 21.94
N LYS A 14 -7.00 -5.31 21.15
CA LYS A 14 -6.32 -4.23 20.42
C LYS A 14 -7.27 -3.39 19.55
N ALA A 15 -8.20 -4.03 18.83
CA ALA A 15 -9.16 -3.31 18.01
C ALA A 15 -10.22 -2.55 18.84
N LEU A 16 -10.63 -3.11 19.99
CA LEU A 16 -11.53 -2.43 20.91
C LEU A 16 -10.86 -1.23 21.60
N GLU A 17 -9.61 -1.39 22.02
CA GLU A 17 -8.79 -0.32 22.61
C GLU A 17 -8.58 0.85 21.65
N ALA A 18 -8.44 0.56 20.36
CA ALA A 18 -8.34 1.55 19.30
C ALA A 18 -9.70 2.17 18.88
N ASP A 19 -10.80 1.81 19.54
CA ASP A 19 -12.15 2.31 19.22
C ASP A 19 -12.59 2.08 17.77
N ILE A 20 -12.41 0.84 17.29
CA ILE A 20 -12.73 0.45 15.89
C ILE A 20 -14.16 0.81 15.45
N TYR A 21 -15.13 0.93 16.37
CA TYR A 21 -16.51 1.26 16.05
C TYR A 21 -16.69 2.68 15.52
N ASN A 22 -15.79 3.60 15.86
CA ASN A 22 -15.78 4.98 15.34
C ASN A 22 -14.69 5.19 14.28
N ALA A 23 -13.97 4.14 13.88
CA ALA A 23 -12.92 4.23 12.87
C ALA A 23 -13.49 4.49 11.46
N ILE A 24 -12.68 5.09 10.60
CA ILE A 24 -13.03 5.34 9.19
C ILE A 24 -12.62 4.12 8.34
N PRO A 25 -13.57 3.39 7.75
CA PRO A 25 -13.25 2.24 6.91
C PRO A 25 -12.89 2.68 5.49
N THR A 26 -11.78 2.16 4.98
CA THR A 26 -11.29 2.42 3.63
C THR A 26 -11.02 1.11 2.90
N GLU A 27 -11.06 1.15 1.57
CA GLU A 27 -10.63 0.04 0.73
C GLU A 27 -9.16 -0.28 1.05
N LYS A 28 -8.89 -1.55 1.35
CA LYS A 28 -7.52 -2.05 1.32
C LYS A 28 -7.10 -2.20 -0.13
N VAL A 29 -6.22 -1.31 -0.58
CA VAL A 29 -5.66 -1.36 -1.93
C VAL A 29 -4.53 -2.37 -1.97
N ASP A 30 -4.59 -3.28 -2.95
CA ASP A 30 -3.60 -4.35 -3.12
C ASP A 30 -2.40 -3.85 -3.93
N GLY A 31 -1.49 -3.20 -3.21
CA GLY A 31 -0.23 -2.68 -3.74
C GLY A 31 0.98 -3.10 -2.92
N THR A 32 2.11 -2.49 -3.26
CA THR A 32 3.30 -2.50 -2.40
C THR A 32 3.45 -1.15 -1.73
N CYS A 33 3.61 -1.19 -0.41
CA CYS A 33 3.62 0.01 0.40
C CYS A 33 4.82 0.91 0.08
N CYS A 34 4.55 2.20 0.03
CA CYS A 34 5.46 3.28 -0.29
C CYS A 34 5.32 4.40 0.74
N TYR A 35 6.32 5.27 0.77
CA TYR A 35 6.34 6.43 1.66
C TYR A 35 7.02 7.60 0.97
N VAL A 36 6.52 8.82 1.15
CA VAL A 36 7.22 10.01 0.65
C VAL A 36 7.79 10.78 1.82
N THR A 37 9.11 10.98 1.82
CA THR A 37 9.80 11.78 2.85
C THR A 37 11.09 12.36 2.29
N THR A 38 11.71 13.23 3.06
CA THR A 38 12.93 13.95 2.68
C THR A 38 14.11 12.99 2.54
N TYR A 39 14.79 13.06 1.41
CA TYR A 39 16.08 12.41 1.17
C TYR A 39 17.01 13.39 0.48
N LYS A 40 18.25 13.54 0.98
CA LYS A 40 19.22 14.51 0.45
C LYS A 40 18.66 15.95 0.34
N GLY A 41 17.80 16.33 1.28
CA GLY A 41 17.20 17.67 1.37
C GLY A 41 15.98 17.90 0.48
N GLN A 42 15.47 16.88 -0.22
CA GLN A 42 14.30 17.02 -1.09
C GLN A 42 13.25 15.91 -0.89
N PRO A 43 11.96 16.17 -1.17
CA PRO A 43 10.93 15.14 -1.17
C PRO A 43 11.29 13.98 -2.09
N TYR A 44 11.17 12.74 -1.59
CA TYR A 44 11.58 11.56 -2.32
C TYR A 44 10.61 10.41 -2.06
N LEU A 45 10.41 9.54 -3.05
CA LEU A 45 9.70 8.27 -2.85
C LEU A 45 10.62 7.23 -2.20
N TRP A 46 10.08 6.51 -1.25
CA TRP A 46 10.73 5.42 -0.53
C TRP A 46 9.89 4.15 -0.67
N ALA A 47 10.58 3.03 -0.92
CA ALA A 47 9.96 1.72 -1.00
C ALA A 47 10.05 1.02 0.35
N ARG A 48 9.05 0.21 0.67
CA ARG A 48 9.07 -0.63 1.87
C ARG A 48 10.20 -1.66 1.80
N LEU A 49 11.01 -1.71 2.85
CA LEU A 49 12.03 -2.73 3.06
C LEU A 49 12.00 -3.17 4.53
N ASP A 50 11.35 -4.29 4.81
CA ASP A 50 11.37 -4.88 6.15
C ASP A 50 12.72 -5.53 6.43
N ARG A 51 13.36 -5.14 7.53
CA ARG A 51 14.53 -5.83 8.06
C ARG A 51 14.08 -7.14 8.72
N LYS A 52 14.42 -8.25 8.07
CA LYS A 52 14.00 -9.60 8.47
C LYS A 52 15.04 -10.31 9.32
N PRO A 53 14.61 -11.23 10.19
CA PRO A 53 15.54 -12.06 10.95
C PRO A 53 16.34 -12.96 10.01
N ASN A 54 17.53 -13.36 10.45
CA ASN A 54 18.32 -14.39 9.80
C ASN A 54 17.68 -15.77 10.04
N LYS A 55 18.14 -16.80 9.32
CA LYS A 55 17.53 -18.14 9.38
C LYS A 55 17.56 -18.77 10.78
N GLN A 56 18.61 -18.50 11.56
CA GLN A 56 18.77 -19.06 12.90
C GLN A 56 17.82 -18.38 13.89
N ALA A 57 17.76 -17.06 13.85
CA ALA A 57 16.85 -16.25 14.64
C ALA A 57 15.38 -16.57 14.34
N GLU A 58 15.01 -16.66 13.05
CA GLU A 58 13.66 -17.04 12.62
C GLU A 58 13.25 -18.42 13.19
N LYS A 59 14.17 -19.40 13.18
CA LYS A 59 13.92 -20.73 13.76
C LYS A 59 13.79 -20.70 15.29
N ARG A 60 14.50 -19.79 15.97
CA ARG A 60 14.41 -19.61 17.43
C ARG A 60 13.09 -18.94 17.79
N PHE A 61 12.73 -17.88 17.07
CA PHE A 61 11.47 -17.16 17.25
C PHE A 61 10.24 -18.03 16.98
N LYS A 62 10.22 -18.81 15.89
CA LYS A 62 9.11 -19.76 15.64
C LYS A 62 8.98 -20.80 16.75
N ARG A 63 10.09 -21.32 17.27
CA ARG A 63 10.06 -22.27 18.40
C ARG A 63 9.48 -21.64 19.66
N PHE A 64 9.83 -20.39 19.93
CA PHE A 64 9.25 -19.62 21.02
C PHE A 64 7.73 -19.44 20.86
N LEU A 65 7.26 -19.04 19.67
CA LEU A 65 5.82 -18.90 19.40
C LEU A 65 5.05 -20.22 19.58
N TYR A 66 5.65 -21.36 19.25
CA TYR A 66 5.05 -22.67 19.46
C TYR A 66 5.08 -23.15 20.91
N SER A 67 6.01 -22.65 21.74
CA SER A 67 6.20 -23.19 23.08
C SER A 67 5.13 -22.79 24.08
N LEU A 68 4.29 -21.77 23.82
CA LEU A 68 3.06 -21.32 24.54
C LEU A 68 3.03 -21.34 26.10
N GLU A 69 4.06 -21.83 26.79
CA GLU A 69 4.07 -22.15 28.22
C GLU A 69 5.00 -21.25 29.04
N ASP A 70 5.86 -20.44 28.40
CA ASP A 70 6.80 -19.58 29.11
C ASP A 70 6.33 -18.12 29.05
N SER A 71 5.98 -17.55 30.19
CA SER A 71 5.59 -16.13 30.36
C SER A 71 6.74 -15.13 30.16
N LYS A 72 7.81 -15.56 29.48
CA LYS A 72 9.00 -14.76 29.22
C LYS A 72 8.93 -14.20 27.82
N GLU A 73 9.14 -12.91 27.68
CA GLU A 73 9.24 -12.27 26.37
C GLU A 73 10.43 -12.82 25.57
N PHE A 74 10.30 -12.88 24.24
CA PHE A 74 11.40 -13.26 23.37
C PHE A 74 12.43 -12.14 23.31
N VAL A 75 13.67 -12.45 23.68
CA VAL A 75 14.76 -11.48 23.62
C VAL A 75 15.49 -11.57 22.28
N TRP A 76 15.41 -10.49 21.52
CA TRP A 76 16.12 -10.27 20.26
C TRP A 76 17.51 -9.68 20.49
N ASN A 77 18.53 -10.21 19.81
CA ASN A 77 19.82 -9.56 19.63
C ASN A 77 19.82 -8.84 18.28
N VAL A 78 19.55 -7.54 18.27
CA VAL A 78 19.35 -6.76 17.02
C VAL A 78 20.57 -6.78 16.09
N GLU A 79 21.77 -6.91 16.64
CA GLU A 79 23.02 -6.95 15.85
C GLU A 79 23.21 -8.29 15.15
N GLU A 80 22.92 -9.40 15.84
CA GLU A 80 23.19 -10.75 15.33
C GLU A 80 21.98 -11.37 14.63
N ASP A 81 20.76 -11.16 15.16
CA ASP A 81 19.56 -11.89 14.74
C ASP A 81 19.00 -11.43 13.39
N PHE A 82 19.41 -10.27 12.86
CA PHE A 82 18.79 -9.65 11.70
C PHE A 82 19.72 -9.51 10.50
N LYS A 83 19.13 -9.59 9.31
CA LYS A 83 19.86 -9.34 8.07
C LYS A 83 20.32 -7.86 8.00
N PRO A 84 21.45 -7.59 7.33
CA PRO A 84 21.88 -6.22 7.09
C PRO A 84 20.88 -5.50 6.17
N VAL A 85 20.78 -4.19 6.35
CA VAL A 85 20.04 -3.25 5.50
C VAL A 85 21.02 -2.18 4.99
N PRO A 86 20.70 -1.48 3.89
CA PRO A 86 21.52 -0.36 3.43
C PRO A 86 21.59 0.76 4.48
N ASP A 87 22.67 1.55 4.47
CA ASP A 87 22.84 2.69 5.40
C ASP A 87 21.75 3.77 5.26
N THR A 88 21.09 3.81 4.10
CA THR A 88 19.97 4.71 3.83
C THR A 88 18.65 4.19 4.39
N TRP A 89 18.61 2.98 4.96
CA TRP A 89 17.40 2.43 5.54
C TRP A 89 16.96 3.23 6.77
N ILE A 90 15.68 3.56 6.84
CA ILE A 90 15.07 4.18 8.02
C ILE A 90 13.93 3.31 8.56
N PRO A 91 13.77 3.23 9.89
CA PRO A 91 12.63 2.55 10.49
C PRO A 91 11.32 3.28 10.15
N ALA A 92 10.21 2.54 10.09
CA ALA A 92 8.89 3.14 10.01
C ALA A 92 8.53 3.88 11.33
N LYS A 93 7.66 4.90 11.23
CA LYS A 93 7.36 5.84 12.32
C LYS A 93 6.86 5.20 13.61
N ASP A 94 6.06 4.14 13.50
CA ASP A 94 5.37 3.52 14.64
C ASP A 94 6.05 2.24 15.15
N ILE A 95 7.37 2.15 14.98
CA ILE A 95 8.16 1.05 15.56
C ILE A 95 8.49 1.39 17.02
N GLU A 96 8.32 0.40 17.90
CA GLU A 96 8.79 0.47 19.28
C GLU A 96 10.31 0.43 19.34
N TYR A 97 10.90 1.10 20.32
CA TYR A 97 12.35 1.12 20.53
C TYR A 97 12.73 0.57 21.89
N SER A 98 13.84 -0.17 21.94
CA SER A 98 14.50 -0.58 23.18
C SER A 98 15.98 -0.27 23.10
N ASN A 99 16.50 0.46 24.10
CA ASN A 99 17.90 0.91 24.14
C ASN A 99 18.36 1.59 22.84
N GLY A 100 17.49 2.38 22.21
CA GLY A 100 17.78 3.10 20.96
C GLY A 100 17.70 2.25 19.69
N ASN A 101 17.39 0.95 19.80
CA ASN A 101 17.21 0.06 18.65
C ASN A 101 15.73 -0.18 18.33
N PRO A 102 15.34 -0.19 17.04
CA PRO A 102 14.00 -0.58 16.65
C PRO A 102 13.74 -2.04 17.04
N LEU A 103 12.56 -2.29 17.59
CA LEU A 103 12.07 -3.63 17.91
C LEU A 103 11.30 -4.23 16.73
N PRO A 104 11.38 -5.54 16.54
CA PRO A 104 10.55 -6.23 15.56
C PRO A 104 9.08 -6.29 16.00
N ASP A 105 8.20 -6.37 15.02
CA ASP A 105 6.76 -6.60 15.20
C ASP A 105 6.44 -8.03 15.68
N GLU A 106 5.16 -8.33 15.85
CA GLU A 106 4.65 -9.64 16.24
C GLU A 106 5.06 -10.79 15.30
N ASN A 107 5.45 -10.48 14.06
CA ASN A 107 5.94 -11.44 13.08
C ASN A 107 7.47 -11.57 13.08
N GLY A 108 8.15 -10.82 13.94
CA GLY A 108 9.60 -10.78 14.04
C GLY A 108 10.26 -9.90 12.97
N HIS A 109 9.52 -9.06 12.26
CA HIS A 109 10.06 -8.16 11.23
C HIS A 109 10.22 -6.74 11.77
N MET A 110 11.22 -6.01 11.28
CA MET A 110 11.35 -4.57 11.52
C MET A 110 10.93 -3.80 10.26
N PRO A 111 9.71 -3.25 10.23
CA PRO A 111 9.26 -2.29 9.24
C PRO A 111 10.29 -1.21 8.88
N GLY A 112 10.43 -0.88 7.60
CA GLY A 112 11.27 0.26 7.24
C GLY A 112 11.25 0.60 5.78
N TRP A 113 12.07 1.58 5.42
CA TRP A 113 12.02 2.26 4.14
C TRP A 113 13.40 2.45 3.56
N VAL A 114 13.52 2.41 2.24
CA VAL A 114 14.72 2.83 1.51
C VAL A 114 14.35 3.76 0.36
N PRO A 115 15.19 4.76 0.02
CA PRO A 115 14.88 5.70 -1.04
C PRO A 115 14.90 5.01 -2.42
N VAL A 116 13.96 5.40 -3.27
CA VAL A 116 13.83 4.87 -4.64
C VAL A 116 14.70 5.69 -5.58
N GLU A 117 15.98 5.35 -5.64
CA GLU A 117 16.92 6.05 -6.53
C GLU A 117 16.53 5.90 -8.02
N LYS A 118 16.85 6.94 -8.81
CA LYS A 118 16.68 6.91 -10.28
C LYS A 118 17.43 5.70 -10.85
N ASN A 119 16.79 4.95 -11.73
CA ASN A 119 17.32 3.72 -12.34
C ASN A 119 17.53 2.53 -11.38
N SER A 120 16.89 2.53 -10.20
CA SER A 120 16.92 1.36 -9.32
C SER A 120 16.34 0.13 -10.03
N LYS A 121 17.17 -0.92 -10.23
CA LYS A 121 16.70 -2.20 -10.80
C LYS A 121 15.73 -2.92 -9.88
N GLN A 122 15.93 -2.81 -8.57
CA GLN A 122 15.08 -3.45 -7.56
C GLN A 122 13.72 -2.76 -7.46
N TYR A 123 13.70 -1.43 -7.57
CA TYR A 123 12.50 -0.60 -7.43
C TYR A 123 12.10 0.06 -8.75
N CYS A 124 12.34 -0.61 -9.88
CA CYS A 124 12.13 -0.02 -11.21
C CYS A 124 10.68 0.44 -11.44
N TRP A 125 9.70 -0.28 -10.90
CA TRP A 125 8.29 0.11 -10.98
C TRP A 125 7.95 1.32 -10.10
N HIS A 126 8.59 1.44 -8.94
CA HIS A 126 8.45 2.62 -8.08
C HIS A 126 9.08 3.83 -8.77
N SER A 127 10.26 3.66 -9.39
CA SER A 127 10.90 4.75 -10.13
C SER A 127 10.10 5.20 -11.36
N SER A 128 9.21 4.35 -11.90
CA SER A 128 8.41 4.68 -13.09
C SER A 128 7.27 5.65 -12.83
N VAL A 129 6.87 5.82 -11.56
CA VAL A 129 5.74 6.67 -11.15
C VAL A 129 6.18 7.99 -10.51
N VAL A 130 7.48 8.29 -10.51
CA VAL A 130 8.03 9.55 -10.01
C VAL A 130 8.92 10.20 -11.05
N ASN A 131 8.84 11.52 -11.13
CA ASN A 131 9.75 12.34 -11.89
C ASN A 131 10.36 13.35 -10.93
N TYR A 132 11.62 13.10 -10.52
CA TYR A 132 12.34 13.97 -9.59
C TYR A 132 12.79 15.29 -10.20
N GLU A 133 12.90 15.40 -11.53
CA GLU A 133 13.25 16.66 -12.20
C GLU A 133 12.07 17.64 -12.17
N ALA A 134 10.85 17.11 -12.32
CA ALA A 134 9.61 17.87 -12.18
C ALA A 134 9.03 17.84 -10.75
N GLU A 135 9.69 17.16 -9.81
CA GLU A 135 9.26 16.95 -8.42
C GLU A 135 7.82 16.44 -8.26
N ILE A 136 7.38 15.54 -9.15
CA ILE A 136 6.01 15.01 -9.19
C ILE A 136 5.94 13.48 -9.14
N ALA A 137 4.76 12.99 -8.77
CA ALA A 137 4.39 11.59 -8.79
C ALA A 137 3.07 11.36 -9.55
N LEU A 138 2.92 10.22 -10.23
CA LEU A 138 1.65 9.80 -10.84
C LEU A 138 0.75 9.16 -9.79
N VAL A 139 -0.37 9.81 -9.50
CA VAL A 139 -1.28 9.44 -8.42
C VAL A 139 -2.67 9.13 -8.95
N LEU A 140 -3.26 8.05 -8.46
CA LEU A 140 -4.69 7.74 -8.60
C LEU A 140 -5.41 8.15 -7.31
N LYS A 141 -6.47 8.95 -7.45
CA LYS A 141 -7.28 9.46 -6.32
C LYS A 141 -8.74 9.69 -6.75
N HIS A 142 -9.59 10.10 -5.82
CA HIS A 142 -10.92 10.60 -6.16
C HIS A 142 -10.83 11.95 -6.88
N HIS A 143 -11.63 12.10 -7.93
CA HIS A 143 -11.92 13.40 -8.52
C HIS A 143 -12.85 14.20 -7.58
N ALA A 144 -12.94 15.51 -7.78
CA ALA A 144 -13.90 16.35 -7.07
C ALA A 144 -15.37 15.97 -7.38
N ASP A 145 -15.60 15.43 -8.58
CA ASP A 145 -16.91 14.90 -8.97
C ASP A 145 -17.16 13.53 -8.31
N PRO A 146 -18.30 13.34 -7.62
CA PRO A 146 -18.62 12.08 -6.96
C PRO A 146 -18.62 10.89 -7.93
N GLY A 147 -17.99 9.79 -7.51
CA GLY A 147 -17.98 8.53 -8.27
C GLY A 147 -17.03 8.53 -9.49
N LEU A 148 -16.18 9.54 -9.63
CA LEU A 148 -15.15 9.62 -10.67
C LEU A 148 -13.76 9.50 -10.04
N LEU A 149 -12.91 8.67 -10.63
CA LEU A 149 -11.48 8.60 -10.32
C LEU A 149 -10.70 9.60 -11.16
N GLU A 150 -9.56 10.04 -10.64
CA GLU A 150 -8.62 10.89 -11.35
C GLU A 150 -7.22 10.29 -11.30
N ILE A 151 -6.54 10.24 -12.45
CA ILE A 151 -5.09 10.06 -12.53
C ILE A 151 -4.47 11.42 -12.85
N SER A 152 -3.62 11.91 -11.95
CA SER A 152 -2.94 13.20 -12.12
C SER A 152 -1.50 13.19 -11.59
N PRO A 153 -0.61 14.03 -12.15
CA PRO A 153 0.65 14.35 -11.53
C PRO A 153 0.41 15.18 -10.26
N VAL A 154 0.99 14.75 -9.15
CA VAL A 154 0.91 15.42 -7.85
C VAL A 154 2.33 15.78 -7.39
N PRO A 155 2.60 17.04 -6.99
CA PRO A 155 3.89 17.42 -6.40
C PRO A 155 4.23 16.53 -5.21
N LEU A 156 5.48 16.06 -5.14
CA LEU A 156 5.96 15.23 -4.03
C LEU A 156 5.84 15.96 -2.68
N SER A 157 5.91 17.29 -2.68
CA SER A 157 5.69 18.12 -1.50
C SER A 157 4.26 18.06 -0.95
N GLU A 158 3.24 17.88 -1.80
CA GLU A 158 1.83 17.77 -1.39
C GLU A 158 1.55 16.42 -0.71
N ILE A 159 2.34 15.40 -1.01
CA ILE A 159 2.23 14.05 -0.44
C ILE A 159 3.37 13.73 0.54
N LEU A 160 4.12 14.74 0.98
CA LEU A 160 5.20 14.57 1.94
C LEU A 160 4.67 14.00 3.26
N GLU A 161 5.42 13.07 3.85
CA GLU A 161 5.07 12.33 5.05
C GLU A 161 3.82 11.43 4.93
N GLN A 162 3.32 11.17 3.70
CA GLN A 162 2.22 10.24 3.45
C GLN A 162 2.74 8.84 3.07
N THR A 163 2.00 7.82 3.51
CA THR A 163 2.15 6.45 3.01
C THR A 163 1.21 6.24 1.82
N LEU A 164 1.66 5.47 0.85
CA LEU A 164 0.94 5.17 -0.39
C LEU A 164 1.07 3.69 -0.72
N GLU A 165 0.24 3.21 -1.63
CA GLU A 165 0.37 1.91 -2.26
C GLU A 165 0.75 2.10 -3.72
N LEU A 166 1.84 1.47 -4.17
CA LEU A 166 2.12 1.35 -5.59
C LEU A 166 1.29 0.19 -6.13
N ILE A 167 0.46 0.47 -7.12
CA ILE A 167 -0.31 -0.54 -7.88
C ILE A 167 0.14 -0.57 -9.33
N GLY A 168 -0.13 -1.66 -10.04
CA GLY A 168 0.10 -1.71 -11.48
C GLY A 168 0.33 -3.09 -12.06
N THR A 169 0.70 -3.10 -13.34
CA THR A 169 0.87 -4.30 -14.16
C THR A 169 1.77 -5.36 -13.53
N ASN A 170 2.82 -4.94 -12.83
CA ASN A 170 3.82 -5.83 -12.25
C ASN A 170 3.72 -5.96 -10.72
N ILE A 171 2.63 -5.48 -10.11
CA ILE A 171 2.41 -5.52 -8.67
C ILE A 171 1.27 -6.48 -8.34
N ASN A 172 1.50 -7.39 -7.38
CA ASN A 172 0.49 -8.27 -6.76
C ASN A 172 -0.50 -8.95 -7.73
N ALA A 173 -0.01 -9.44 -8.87
CA ALA A 173 -0.81 -10.06 -9.93
C ALA A 173 -1.83 -9.14 -10.65
N ASN A 174 -1.68 -7.83 -10.50
CA ASN A 174 -2.44 -6.78 -11.19
C ASN A 174 -3.97 -6.91 -11.04
N PRO A 175 -4.51 -6.86 -9.80
CA PRO A 175 -5.95 -7.00 -9.54
C PRO A 175 -6.79 -5.93 -10.21
N TYR A 176 -6.19 -4.78 -10.54
CA TYR A 176 -6.87 -3.63 -11.14
C TYR A 176 -6.77 -3.59 -12.67
N GLY A 177 -6.15 -4.60 -13.30
CA GLY A 177 -6.08 -4.72 -14.75
C GLY A 177 -5.33 -3.57 -15.45
N LEU A 178 -4.41 -2.90 -14.75
CA LEU A 178 -3.66 -1.76 -15.27
C LEU A 178 -2.65 -2.22 -16.31
N GLY A 179 -2.70 -1.61 -17.49
CA GLY A 179 -1.72 -1.81 -18.57
C GLY A 179 -1.56 -3.27 -19.03
N SER A 180 -0.42 -3.56 -19.66
CA SER A 180 -0.06 -4.89 -20.12
C SER A 180 1.45 -5.12 -20.01
N LYS A 181 1.92 -6.37 -20.15
CA LYS A 181 3.37 -6.65 -20.16
C LYS A 181 4.13 -5.87 -21.25
N LYS A 182 3.46 -5.50 -22.35
CA LYS A 182 4.07 -4.70 -23.44
C LYS A 182 4.10 -3.21 -23.13
N GLN A 183 3.10 -2.73 -22.39
CA GLN A 183 2.93 -1.33 -21.98
C GLN A 183 2.52 -1.34 -20.50
N PRO A 184 3.48 -1.51 -19.59
CA PRO A 184 3.17 -1.61 -18.16
C PRO A 184 2.71 -0.26 -17.64
N VAL A 185 1.71 -0.25 -16.76
CA VAL A 185 1.15 0.93 -16.10
C VAL A 185 1.28 0.73 -14.60
N HIS A 186 1.76 1.76 -13.92
CA HIS A 186 1.86 1.82 -12.46
C HIS A 186 1.37 3.18 -11.98
N LEU A 187 0.79 3.23 -10.78
CA LEU A 187 0.24 4.42 -10.15
C LEU A 187 0.45 4.33 -8.63
N LEU A 188 0.63 5.48 -7.98
CA LEU A 188 0.56 5.56 -6.52
C LEU A 188 -0.87 5.86 -6.08
N VAL A 189 -1.28 5.24 -4.98
CA VAL A 189 -2.57 5.48 -4.34
C VAL A 189 -2.31 5.90 -2.90
N PRO A 190 -2.72 7.11 -2.47
CA PRO A 190 -2.55 7.52 -1.07
C PRO A 190 -3.32 6.57 -0.15
N HIS A 191 -2.72 6.21 0.98
CA HIS A 191 -3.35 5.28 1.90
C HIS A 191 -4.61 5.91 2.50
N GLY A 192 -5.73 5.17 2.47
CA GLY A 192 -7.02 5.68 2.92
C GLY A 192 -7.74 6.63 1.96
N ALA A 193 -7.26 6.77 0.72
CA ALA A 193 -7.90 7.63 -0.29
C ALA A 193 -9.34 7.21 -0.66
N PHE A 194 -9.69 5.93 -0.50
CA PHE A 194 -10.96 5.36 -0.92
C PHE A 194 -11.77 4.90 0.29
N GLU A 195 -12.54 5.83 0.87
CA GLU A 195 -13.46 5.54 1.98
C GLU A 195 -14.62 4.66 1.51
N ILE A 196 -14.94 3.63 2.30
CA ILE A 196 -16.10 2.76 2.05
C ILE A 196 -17.34 3.48 2.58
N LYS A 197 -18.26 3.84 1.68
CA LYS A 197 -19.42 4.66 2.03
C LYS A 197 -20.51 3.87 2.74
N ASN A 198 -20.66 2.59 2.42
CA ASN A 198 -21.61 1.71 3.08
C ASN A 198 -20.88 0.49 3.67
N PRO A 199 -20.12 0.69 4.76
CA PRO A 199 -19.33 -0.38 5.36
C PRO A 199 -20.26 -1.41 6.04
N PRO A 200 -19.86 -2.70 6.06
CA PRO A 200 -20.57 -3.69 6.87
C PRO A 200 -20.41 -3.38 8.36
N THR A 201 -21.39 -3.81 9.15
CA THR A 201 -21.26 -3.92 10.61
C THR A 201 -20.12 -4.87 10.96
N LEU A 202 -19.48 -4.66 12.12
CA LEU A 202 -18.37 -5.49 12.61
C LEU A 202 -18.83 -6.85 13.16
N LYS A 203 -19.64 -7.57 12.38
CA LYS A 203 -20.04 -8.96 12.62
C LYS A 203 -19.60 -9.80 11.43
N GLN A 204 -19.05 -10.97 11.70
CA GLN A 204 -18.46 -11.82 10.67
C GLN A 204 -19.41 -12.11 9.50
N ASP A 205 -20.67 -12.46 9.77
CA ASP A 205 -21.67 -12.77 8.74
C ASP A 205 -22.01 -11.56 7.87
N ASP A 206 -22.09 -10.37 8.47
CA ASP A 206 -22.38 -9.13 7.74
C ASP A 206 -21.22 -8.74 6.83
N ILE A 207 -19.98 -8.90 7.30
CA ILE A 207 -18.76 -8.66 6.53
C ILE A 207 -18.64 -9.66 5.36
N LEU A 208 -18.90 -10.95 5.61
CA LEU A 208 -18.93 -11.99 4.58
C LEU A 208 -19.96 -11.65 3.51
N SER A 209 -21.19 -11.36 3.92
CA SER A 209 -22.28 -10.98 3.03
C SER A 209 -21.94 -9.74 2.20
N TRP A 210 -21.26 -8.75 2.79
CA TRP A 210 -20.81 -7.57 2.08
C TRP A 210 -19.74 -7.89 1.03
N PHE A 211 -18.71 -8.66 1.37
CA PHE A 211 -17.67 -9.04 0.40
C PHE A 211 -18.19 -9.85 -0.79
N GLU A 212 -19.25 -10.64 -0.61
CA GLU A 212 -19.81 -11.51 -1.66
C GLU A 212 -20.94 -10.85 -2.44
N GLY A 213 -21.81 -10.09 -1.77
CA GLY A 213 -23.04 -9.53 -2.34
C GLY A 213 -22.99 -8.06 -2.73
N CYS A 214 -22.06 -7.27 -2.19
CA CYS A 214 -21.98 -5.83 -2.46
C CYS A 214 -21.03 -5.52 -3.62
N SER A 215 -21.36 -4.51 -4.44
CA SER A 215 -20.46 -4.00 -5.48
C SER A 215 -19.22 -3.33 -4.89
N GLU A 216 -19.38 -2.50 -3.86
CA GLU A 216 -18.29 -1.88 -3.07
C GLU A 216 -17.48 -2.94 -2.32
N GLY A 217 -18.10 -4.11 -2.08
CA GLY A 217 -17.47 -5.30 -1.49
C GLY A 217 -16.42 -5.98 -2.36
N LYS A 218 -16.24 -5.61 -3.63
CA LYS A 218 -15.29 -6.26 -4.56
C LYS A 218 -13.86 -5.71 -4.41
N VAL A 219 -13.35 -5.68 -3.19
CA VAL A 219 -12.05 -5.12 -2.80
C VAL A 219 -11.18 -6.16 -2.10
N GLU A 220 -9.86 -5.95 -1.99
CA GLU A 220 -8.93 -6.91 -1.36
C GLU A 220 -9.27 -7.14 0.12
N GLY A 221 -9.73 -6.08 0.77
CA GLY A 221 -9.97 -6.02 2.19
C GLY A 221 -10.47 -4.66 2.63
N ILE A 222 -10.60 -4.50 3.94
CA ILE A 222 -10.97 -3.26 4.60
C ILE A 222 -9.82 -2.85 5.54
N VAL A 223 -9.50 -1.56 5.56
CA VAL A 223 -8.67 -0.96 6.60
C VAL A 223 -9.51 0.01 7.42
N TRP A 224 -9.57 -0.19 8.72
CA TRP A 224 -10.18 0.75 9.65
C TRP A 224 -9.10 1.67 10.20
N HIS A 225 -9.23 2.97 9.91
CA HIS A 225 -8.39 4.04 10.41
C HIS A 225 -8.94 4.55 11.74
N CYS A 226 -8.30 4.13 12.83
CA CYS A 226 -8.72 4.48 14.19
C CYS A 226 -8.22 5.87 14.59
N HIS A 227 -8.87 6.49 15.56
CA HIS A 227 -8.57 7.86 16.00
C HIS A 227 -7.19 8.02 16.64
N ASP A 228 -6.67 6.96 17.24
CA ASP A 228 -5.33 6.88 17.83
C ASP A 228 -4.21 6.64 16.78
N GLY A 229 -4.57 6.56 15.50
CA GLY A 229 -3.66 6.24 14.40
C GLY A 229 -3.49 4.74 14.13
N CYS A 230 -4.10 3.87 14.94
CA CYS A 230 -4.06 2.43 14.72
C CYS A 230 -4.77 2.05 13.41
N LEU A 231 -4.17 1.12 12.67
CA LEU A 231 -4.76 0.55 11.47
C LEU A 231 -5.15 -0.90 11.72
N ILE A 232 -6.45 -1.19 11.74
CA ILE A 232 -6.96 -2.55 11.79
C ILE A 232 -7.26 -3.01 10.37
N LYS A 233 -6.76 -4.18 9.97
CA LYS A 233 -6.86 -4.66 8.58
C LYS A 233 -7.54 -6.02 8.53
N LEU A 234 -8.51 -6.16 7.63
CA LEU A 234 -9.13 -7.45 7.29
C LEU A 234 -9.01 -7.70 5.80
N HIS A 235 -8.38 -8.80 5.43
CA HIS A 235 -8.29 -9.23 4.04
C HIS A 235 -9.35 -10.28 3.74
N ARG A 236 -9.86 -10.31 2.50
CA ARG A 236 -10.77 -11.35 2.00
C ARG A 236 -10.29 -12.77 2.32
N HIS A 237 -9.00 -13.02 2.14
CA HIS A 237 -8.44 -14.36 2.34
C HIS A 237 -8.43 -14.81 3.80
N HIS A 238 -8.48 -13.88 4.77
CA HIS A 238 -8.67 -14.21 6.18
C HIS A 238 -10.04 -14.86 6.44
N LEU A 239 -11.04 -14.54 5.61
CA LEU A 239 -12.37 -15.13 5.61
C LEU A 239 -12.49 -16.34 4.66
N GLY A 240 -11.38 -16.81 4.08
CA GLY A 240 -11.38 -17.89 3.10
C GLY A 240 -11.89 -17.50 1.70
N LEU A 241 -12.16 -16.21 1.47
CA LEU A 241 -12.62 -15.71 0.18
C LEU A 241 -11.46 -15.56 -0.81
N ARG A 242 -11.77 -15.70 -2.11
CA ARG A 242 -10.79 -15.55 -3.18
C ARG A 242 -10.37 -14.09 -3.36
N TRP A 243 -9.09 -13.92 -3.66
CA TRP A 243 -8.50 -12.71 -4.22
C TRP A 243 -7.32 -13.11 -5.14
N PRO A 244 -7.04 -12.41 -6.26
CA PRO A 244 -7.79 -11.29 -6.83
C PRO A 244 -9.12 -11.71 -7.45
N LEU A 245 -10.03 -10.74 -7.60
CA LEU A 245 -11.29 -10.88 -8.33
C LEU A 245 -11.10 -10.50 -9.81
N ALA A 246 -11.97 -11.01 -10.69
CA ALA A 246 -11.95 -10.66 -12.11
C ALA A 246 -12.39 -9.21 -12.37
N GLU A 247 -13.32 -8.71 -11.55
CA GLU A 247 -13.76 -7.31 -11.56
C GLU A 247 -13.72 -6.80 -10.12
N THR A 248 -12.87 -5.83 -9.87
CA THR A 248 -12.76 -5.13 -8.58
C THR A 248 -13.60 -3.86 -8.57
N TYR A 249 -13.96 -3.37 -7.39
CA TYR A 249 -14.73 -2.14 -7.27
C TYR A 249 -13.98 -0.94 -7.85
N LEU A 250 -12.71 -0.77 -7.47
CA LEU A 250 -11.85 0.31 -7.98
C LEU A 250 -11.74 0.31 -9.51
N ASN A 251 -11.64 -0.87 -10.14
CA ASN A 251 -11.61 -0.97 -11.60
C ASN A 251 -12.99 -0.73 -12.26
N SER A 252 -14.09 -0.82 -11.53
CA SER A 252 -15.43 -0.60 -12.08
C SER A 252 -15.81 0.88 -12.21
N GLN A 253 -15.01 1.77 -11.62
CA GLN A 253 -15.28 3.21 -11.61
C GLN A 253 -14.72 3.90 -12.87
N PRO A 254 -15.42 4.91 -13.39
CA PRO A 254 -14.89 5.75 -14.46
C PRO A 254 -13.68 6.53 -13.96
N VAL A 255 -12.78 6.87 -14.88
CA VAL A 255 -11.54 7.59 -14.59
C VAL A 255 -11.30 8.70 -15.62
N VAL A 256 -10.85 9.86 -15.14
CA VAL A 256 -10.36 10.96 -15.97
C VAL A 256 -8.84 11.12 -15.80
N ILE A 257 -8.16 11.51 -16.87
CA ILE A 257 -6.74 11.85 -16.84
C ILE A 257 -6.62 13.37 -16.78
N SER A 258 -6.02 13.90 -15.71
CA SER A 258 -5.84 15.34 -15.50
C SER A 258 -4.35 15.63 -15.36
N PHE A 259 -3.65 15.80 -16.49
CA PHE A 259 -2.21 16.02 -16.50
C PHE A 259 -1.87 17.52 -16.51
N ASN A 260 -2.65 18.34 -17.21
CA ASN A 260 -2.40 19.75 -17.45
C ASN A 260 -0.94 20.04 -17.83
N ARG A 261 -0.58 19.74 -19.08
CA ARG A 261 0.80 19.87 -19.61
C ARG A 261 1.43 21.24 -19.39
N THR A 262 0.62 22.31 -19.36
CA THR A 262 1.12 23.68 -19.22
C THR A 262 1.68 23.99 -17.83
N LYS A 263 1.41 23.14 -16.83
CA LYS A 263 1.88 23.32 -15.45
C LYS A 263 3.35 22.93 -15.26
N TYR A 264 3.92 22.12 -16.14
CA TYR A 264 5.25 21.54 -15.98
C TYR A 264 6.16 21.94 -17.13
N ASP A 265 7.21 22.70 -16.83
CA ASP A 265 8.21 23.18 -17.80
C ASP A 265 9.32 22.13 -18.01
N CYS A 266 8.94 20.90 -18.36
CA CYS A 266 9.89 19.82 -18.65
C CYS A 266 9.37 18.88 -19.74
N ASP A 267 10.28 18.45 -20.62
CA ASP A 267 9.97 17.39 -21.58
C ASP A 267 10.10 16.01 -20.92
N PHE A 268 8.98 15.28 -20.83
CA PHE A 268 9.01 13.92 -20.31
C PHE A 268 9.72 12.97 -21.25
N GLU A 269 10.58 12.10 -20.68
CA GLU A 269 11.30 11.08 -21.43
C GLU A 269 10.34 10.29 -22.35
N PRO A 270 10.66 10.14 -23.65
CA PRO A 270 9.83 9.36 -24.55
C PRO A 270 9.57 7.95 -24.01
N LYS A 271 8.30 7.52 -24.04
CA LYS A 271 7.81 6.24 -23.51
C LYS A 271 7.77 6.12 -21.98
N SER A 272 8.09 7.18 -21.24
CA SER A 272 7.79 7.21 -19.80
C SER A 272 6.28 7.22 -19.55
N LEU A 273 5.85 6.79 -18.36
CA LEU A 273 4.43 6.89 -17.98
C LEU A 273 3.94 8.33 -17.99
N PHE A 274 4.77 9.27 -17.54
CA PHE A 274 4.46 10.70 -17.59
C PHE A 274 4.22 11.16 -19.03
N HIS A 275 5.07 10.77 -19.98
CA HIS A 275 4.86 11.08 -21.40
C HIS A 275 3.53 10.52 -21.90
N HIS A 276 3.24 9.24 -21.63
CA HIS A 276 2.00 8.61 -22.07
C HIS A 276 0.75 9.26 -21.47
N PHE A 277 0.70 9.45 -20.15
CA PHE A 277 -0.43 10.11 -19.50
C PHE A 277 -0.58 11.58 -19.91
N SER A 278 0.51 12.28 -20.21
CA SER A 278 0.44 13.65 -20.73
C SER A 278 -0.26 13.73 -22.09
N ASN A 279 -0.17 12.68 -22.92
CA ASN A 279 -0.88 12.61 -24.21
C ASN A 279 -2.36 12.23 -24.05
N LEU A 280 -2.75 11.69 -22.89
CA LEU A 280 -4.14 11.37 -22.57
C LEU A 280 -4.83 12.48 -21.77
N ASP A 281 -4.21 13.64 -21.59
CA ASP A 281 -4.76 14.75 -20.81
C ASP A 281 -6.18 15.12 -21.25
N GLY A 282 -7.10 15.20 -20.28
CA GLY A 282 -8.52 15.48 -20.48
C GLY A 282 -9.37 14.29 -20.96
N GLN A 283 -8.77 13.13 -21.24
CA GLN A 283 -9.53 11.95 -21.66
C GLN A 283 -10.21 11.27 -20.48
N ARG A 284 -11.37 10.66 -20.76
CA ARG A 284 -12.17 9.89 -19.80
C ARG A 284 -12.35 8.46 -20.29
N PHE A 285 -12.27 7.52 -19.36
CA PHE A 285 -12.46 6.10 -19.59
C PHE A 285 -13.53 5.55 -18.63
N ASP A 286 -14.25 4.53 -19.07
CA ASP A 286 -15.30 3.90 -18.25
C ASP A 286 -14.72 3.10 -17.08
N ARG A 287 -13.48 2.60 -17.22
CA ARG A 287 -12.78 1.78 -16.22
C ARG A 287 -11.27 2.02 -16.27
N LEU A 288 -10.58 1.75 -15.16
CA LEU A 288 -9.11 1.83 -15.08
C LEU A 288 -8.41 0.95 -16.14
N LYS A 289 -8.88 -0.28 -16.33
CA LYS A 289 -8.29 -1.20 -17.33
C LYS A 289 -8.53 -0.82 -18.79
N ASP A 290 -9.43 0.14 -19.05
CA ASP A 290 -9.75 0.57 -20.41
C ASP A 290 -8.76 1.62 -20.93
N ILE A 291 -7.88 2.14 -20.08
CA ILE A 291 -6.79 3.05 -20.47
C ILE A 291 -5.81 2.31 -21.39
N LYS A 292 -5.59 2.88 -22.58
CA LYS A 292 -4.64 2.37 -23.58
C LYS A 292 -3.72 3.48 -24.01
N PHE A 293 -2.46 3.13 -24.26
CA PHE A 293 -1.49 4.03 -24.85
C PHE A 293 -1.33 3.66 -26.33
N ASP A 294 -1.41 4.66 -27.20
CA ASP A 294 -1.13 4.52 -28.63
C ASP A 294 0.34 4.17 -28.90
#